data_AF-A0A3B6VCB3-F1
#
_entry.id   AF-A0A3B6VCB3-F1
#
_cell.length_a   1.000
_cell.length_b   1.000
_cell.length_c   1.000
_cell.angle_alpha   90.00
_cell.angle_beta   90.00
_cell.angle_gamma   90.00
#
_symmetry.space_group_name_H-M   'P 1'
#
loop_
_entity.id
_entity.type
_entity.pdbx_description
1 polymer ?
#
loop_
_entity_poly.entity_id
_entity_poly.type
_entity_poly.pdbx_seq_one_letter_code
_entity_poly.pdbx_strand_id
1 'polypeptide(L)'
;MIDDVFIKKLVLEYKATRSIEALKEINEHLSNYIYNYPRKVFGVFHDDALEFYSYYIERIDNIIIKYNETDAKFITWFTYTLRSNYLNFIDHKKRKDKYKKQEISIDAPLCGKDALTLHDVLYDSKSYVMNEYSNNYNESNIEKLSLNMFNYIEKEFSDRDSIAFFIHNLELFINLIIQPLMKYFNINYEEAYSIIEKARATYIKKYNEIIKQQDKIAKINAQIEINNKRGLFTVHLASKKQNYIKKLHSIKINVPYEFIAKLLNITNNAVTKIINKIKASLKEHFNNLSDL
;
A
#
# COMPACT_ATOMS: atom_id res chain seq x y z
N MET A 1 39.54 -15.24 19.62
CA MET A 1 39.40 -16.44 18.78
C MET A 1 38.12 -17.13 19.22
N ILE A 2 37.27 -17.62 18.31
CA ILE A 2 35.99 -18.23 18.70
C ILE A 2 36.27 -19.58 19.35
N ASP A 3 35.90 -19.73 20.62
CA ASP A 3 35.85 -21.02 21.31
C ASP A 3 34.68 -21.86 20.78
N ASP A 4 35.00 -22.96 20.10
CA ASP A 4 34.07 -23.82 19.38
C ASP A 4 33.15 -24.62 20.32
N VAL A 5 33.71 -25.15 21.42
CA VAL A 5 32.96 -25.99 22.36
C VAL A 5 32.00 -25.14 23.15
N PHE A 6 32.49 -23.99 23.63
CA PHE A 6 31.69 -23.02 24.36
C PHE A 6 30.51 -22.51 23.53
N ILE A 7 30.77 -22.07 22.28
CA ILE A 7 29.72 -21.47 21.45
C ILE A 7 28.68 -22.50 21.00
N LYS A 8 29.08 -23.74 20.67
CA LYS A 8 28.14 -24.81 20.31
C LYS A 8 27.18 -25.10 21.46
N LYS A 9 27.70 -25.20 22.70
CA LYS A 9 26.89 -25.41 23.90
C LYS A 9 25.87 -24.28 24.11
N LEU A 10 26.31 -23.03 24.06
CA LEU A 10 25.42 -21.87 24.22
C LEU A 10 24.35 -21.78 23.14
N VAL A 11 24.69 -22.11 21.89
CA VAL A 11 23.72 -22.12 20.79
C VAL A 11 22.65 -23.19 21.00
N LEU A 12 23.03 -24.39 21.47
CA LEU A 12 22.06 -25.44 21.80
C LEU A 12 21.16 -25.04 22.96
N GLU A 13 21.74 -24.44 24.01
CA GLU A 13 21.00 -23.91 25.15
C GLU A 13 19.98 -22.86 24.70
N TYR A 14 20.42 -21.87 23.92
CA TYR A 14 19.54 -20.84 23.36
C TYR A 14 18.41 -21.43 22.51
N LYS A 15 18.70 -22.46 21.68
CA LYS A 15 17.67 -23.14 20.88
C LYS A 15 16.62 -23.83 21.75
N ALA A 16 17.02 -24.41 22.87
CA ALA A 16 16.12 -25.12 23.77
C ALA A 16 15.30 -24.18 24.67
N THR A 17 15.95 -23.15 25.24
CA THR A 17 15.35 -22.33 26.32
C THR A 17 14.86 -20.97 25.86
N ARG A 18 15.36 -20.46 24.72
CA ARG A 18 15.17 -19.06 24.30
C ARG A 18 15.62 -18.03 25.34
N SER A 19 16.57 -18.41 26.21
CA SER A 19 17.14 -17.53 27.24
C SER A 19 17.76 -16.27 26.62
N ILE A 20 17.47 -15.13 27.24
CA ILE A 20 18.01 -13.83 26.83
C ILE A 20 19.49 -13.74 27.23
N GLU A 21 19.86 -14.34 28.35
CA GLU A 21 21.23 -14.43 28.86
C GLU A 21 22.12 -15.21 27.89
N ALA A 22 21.68 -16.38 27.42
CA ALA A 22 22.41 -17.18 26.45
C ALA A 22 22.63 -16.42 25.12
N LEU A 23 21.63 -15.69 24.64
CA LEU A 23 21.76 -14.85 23.43
C LEU A 23 22.77 -13.72 23.63
N LYS A 24 22.77 -13.09 24.81
CA LYS A 24 23.71 -12.02 25.16
C LYS A 24 25.15 -12.53 25.14
N GLU A 25 25.41 -13.68 25.74
CA GLU A 25 26.75 -14.29 25.74
C GLU A 25 27.20 -14.70 24.33
N ILE A 26 26.30 -15.26 23.51
CA ILE A 26 26.58 -15.54 22.10
C ILE A 26 26.95 -14.25 21.35
N ASN A 27 26.20 -13.17 21.57
CA ASN A 27 26.47 -11.88 20.93
C ASN A 27 27.83 -11.33 21.34
N GLU A 28 28.15 -11.29 22.62
CA GLU A 28 29.44 -10.80 23.13
C GLU A 28 30.62 -11.59 22.53
N HIS A 29 30.49 -12.92 22.48
CA HIS A 29 31.54 -13.80 21.94
C HIS A 29 31.75 -13.64 20.43
N LEU A 30 30.67 -13.39 19.67
CA LEU A 30 30.72 -13.27 18.21
C LEU A 30 30.93 -11.84 17.71
N SER A 31 30.70 -10.82 18.54
CA SER A 31 30.65 -9.41 18.14
C SER A 31 31.92 -8.95 17.40
N ASN A 32 33.09 -9.21 17.98
CA ASN A 32 34.38 -8.86 17.38
C ASN A 32 34.62 -9.57 16.04
N TYR A 33 34.11 -10.78 15.88
CA TYR A 33 34.26 -11.54 14.64
C TYR A 33 33.34 -10.98 13.55
N ILE A 34 32.06 -10.74 13.88
CA ILE A 34 31.05 -10.16 12.97
C ILE A 34 31.52 -8.79 12.45
N TYR A 35 31.97 -7.92 13.36
CA TYR A 35 32.41 -6.57 13.03
C TYR A 35 33.65 -6.56 12.12
N ASN A 36 34.64 -7.43 12.39
CA ASN A 36 35.87 -7.45 11.60
C ASN A 36 35.77 -8.27 10.32
N TYR A 37 34.76 -9.13 10.17
CA TYR A 37 34.55 -9.96 8.99
C TYR A 37 34.53 -9.15 7.66
N PRO A 38 33.69 -8.13 7.47
CA PRO A 38 33.63 -7.40 6.22
C PRO A 38 34.94 -6.67 5.91
N ARG A 39 35.64 -6.15 6.94
CA ARG A 39 36.94 -5.49 6.80
C ARG A 39 38.02 -6.44 6.30
N LYS A 40 38.06 -7.66 6.86
CA LYS A 40 39.08 -8.67 6.52
C LYS A 40 38.82 -9.38 5.20
N VAL A 41 37.55 -9.67 4.88
CA VAL A 41 37.18 -10.48 3.70
C VAL A 41 36.90 -9.63 2.47
N PHE A 42 36.31 -8.45 2.64
CA PHE A 42 35.89 -7.57 1.54
C PHE A 42 36.65 -6.24 1.51
N GLY A 43 37.57 -5.99 2.44
CA GLY A 43 38.43 -4.81 2.44
C GLY A 43 37.70 -3.49 2.70
N VAL A 44 36.50 -3.52 3.28
CA VAL A 44 35.71 -2.31 3.50
C VAL A 44 36.15 -1.49 4.72
N PHE A 45 35.80 -0.21 4.71
CA PHE A 45 36.15 0.74 5.76
C PHE A 45 35.31 0.58 7.03
N HIS A 46 35.68 1.31 8.09
CA HIS A 46 35.04 1.26 9.41
C HIS A 46 33.53 1.46 9.33
N ASP A 47 33.07 2.46 8.57
CA ASP A 47 31.66 2.86 8.51
C ASP A 47 30.79 1.75 7.92
N ASP A 48 31.23 1.14 6.81
CA ASP A 48 30.52 0.01 6.19
C ASP A 48 30.52 -1.24 7.08
N ALA A 49 31.60 -1.46 7.83
CA ALA A 49 31.69 -2.56 8.77
C ALA A 49 30.74 -2.39 9.97
N LEU A 50 30.61 -1.16 10.47
CA LEU A 50 29.69 -0.81 11.55
C LEU A 50 28.23 -0.92 11.12
N GLU A 51 27.93 -0.50 9.87
CA GLU A 51 26.59 -0.63 9.30
C GLU A 51 26.21 -2.11 9.11
N PHE A 52 27.14 -2.93 8.61
CA PHE A 52 26.92 -4.38 8.51
C PHE A 52 26.75 -5.04 9.89
N TYR A 53 27.56 -4.65 10.88
CA TYR A 53 27.45 -5.17 12.24
C TYR A 53 26.05 -4.92 12.81
N SER A 54 25.55 -3.68 12.70
CA SER A 54 24.19 -3.31 13.12
C SER A 54 23.14 -4.12 12.38
N TYR A 55 23.29 -4.28 11.06
CA TYR A 55 22.40 -5.12 10.25
C TYR A 55 22.40 -6.59 10.70
N TYR A 56 23.56 -7.14 11.05
CA TYR A 56 23.68 -8.55 11.39
C TYR A 56 23.16 -8.85 12.79
N ILE A 57 23.45 -7.99 13.78
CA ILE A 57 23.08 -8.22 15.18
C ILE A 57 21.56 -8.20 15.39
N GLU A 58 20.82 -7.40 14.64
CA GLU A 58 19.35 -7.41 14.64
C GLU A 58 18.73 -8.75 14.22
N ARG A 59 19.51 -9.61 13.53
CA ARG A 59 19.05 -10.86 12.91
C ARG A 59 19.72 -12.09 13.49
N ILE A 60 20.63 -11.90 14.45
CA ILE A 60 21.48 -12.97 14.97
C ILE A 60 20.67 -14.07 15.65
N ASP A 61 19.58 -13.69 16.33
CA ASP A 61 18.60 -14.61 16.91
C ASP A 61 18.10 -15.63 15.88
N ASN A 62 17.66 -15.15 14.71
CA ASN A 62 17.08 -15.93 13.64
C ASN A 62 18.13 -16.73 12.87
N ILE A 63 19.37 -16.24 12.83
CA ILE A 63 20.49 -16.93 12.18
C ILE A 63 20.96 -18.11 13.03
N ILE A 64 21.12 -17.90 14.33
CA ILE A 64 21.65 -18.91 15.26
C ILE A 64 20.71 -20.11 15.41
N ILE A 65 19.39 -19.90 15.37
CA ILE A 65 18.41 -21.00 15.39
C ILE A 65 18.62 -22.02 14.27
N LYS A 66 19.08 -21.55 13.10
CA LYS A 66 19.26 -22.36 11.90
C LYS A 66 20.54 -23.20 11.96
N TYR A 67 21.39 -23.00 12.95
CA TYR A 67 22.56 -23.83 13.16
C TYR A 67 22.14 -25.26 13.49
N ASN A 68 22.69 -26.22 12.78
CA ASN A 68 22.61 -27.63 13.12
C ASN A 68 24.02 -28.10 13.47
N GLU A 69 24.13 -28.83 14.59
CA GLU A 69 25.41 -29.33 15.04
C GLU A 69 25.97 -30.34 14.04
N THR A 70 27.25 -30.17 13.71
CA THR A 70 28.00 -31.03 12.79
C THR A 70 29.42 -31.20 13.33
N ASP A 71 30.15 -32.16 12.79
CA ASP A 71 31.56 -32.41 13.12
C ASP A 71 32.48 -31.24 12.73
N ALA A 72 32.00 -30.35 11.84
CA ALA A 72 32.73 -29.15 11.47
C ALA A 72 32.77 -28.12 12.62
N LYS A 73 33.81 -27.28 12.63
CA LYS A 73 33.88 -26.14 13.54
C LYS A 73 32.72 -25.18 13.25
N PHE A 74 32.11 -24.66 14.31
CA PHE A 74 31.06 -23.64 14.26
C PHE A 74 31.49 -22.45 13.38
N ILE A 75 32.75 -22.03 13.49
CA ILE A 75 33.29 -20.92 12.71
C ILE A 75 33.18 -21.14 11.20
N THR A 76 33.27 -22.38 10.71
CA THR A 76 33.15 -22.70 9.28
C THR A 76 31.73 -22.40 8.78
N TRP A 77 30.73 -22.90 9.51
CA TRP A 77 29.33 -22.59 9.23
C TRP A 77 29.05 -21.10 9.39
N PHE A 78 29.58 -20.48 10.44
CA PHE A 78 29.36 -19.07 10.75
C PHE A 78 29.98 -18.14 9.70
N THR A 79 31.14 -18.50 9.15
CA THR A 79 31.77 -17.75 8.06
C THR A 79 30.92 -17.79 6.80
N TYR A 80 30.33 -18.95 6.48
CA TYR A 80 29.42 -19.09 5.35
C TYR A 80 28.15 -18.25 5.54
N THR A 81 27.54 -18.27 6.73
CA THR A 81 26.36 -17.46 7.02
C THR A 81 26.68 -15.96 7.00
N LEU A 82 27.84 -15.54 7.51
CA LEU A 82 28.32 -14.16 7.41
C LEU A 82 28.50 -13.72 5.96
N ARG A 83 29.09 -14.56 5.10
CA ARG A 83 29.23 -14.27 3.67
C ARG A 83 27.87 -14.05 3.00
N SER A 84 26.92 -14.96 3.21
CA SER A 84 25.59 -14.86 2.62
C SER A 84 24.85 -13.61 3.10
N ASN A 85 24.87 -13.33 4.40
CA ASN A 85 24.23 -12.14 4.97
C ASN A 85 24.91 -10.84 4.55
N TYR A 86 26.22 -10.84 4.34
CA TYR A 86 26.93 -9.67 3.83
C TYR A 86 26.54 -9.34 2.39
N LEU A 87 26.38 -10.34 1.53
CA LEU A 87 25.86 -10.12 0.17
C LEU A 87 24.42 -9.58 0.21
N ASN A 88 23.56 -10.15 1.08
CA ASN A 88 22.21 -9.62 1.30
C ASN A 88 22.21 -8.19 1.83
N PHE A 89 23.16 -7.85 2.70
CA PHE A 89 23.37 -6.50 3.21
C PHE A 89 23.74 -5.53 2.08
N ILE A 90 24.65 -5.91 1.19
CA ILE A 90 25.00 -5.09 0.02
C ILE A 90 23.77 -4.85 -0.86
N ASP A 91 22.98 -5.89 -1.14
CA ASP A 91 21.76 -5.75 -1.94
C ASP A 91 20.67 -4.95 -1.23
N HIS A 92 20.60 -5.04 0.09
CA HIS A 92 19.74 -4.20 0.91
C HIS A 92 20.19 -2.74 0.87
N LYS A 93 21.49 -2.48 1.00
CA LYS A 93 22.09 -1.14 0.91
C LYS A 93 21.88 -0.52 -0.47
N LYS A 94 22.15 -1.25 -1.55
CA LYS A 94 21.87 -0.82 -2.94
C LYS A 94 20.40 -0.49 -3.16
N ARG A 95 19.47 -1.30 -2.63
CA ARG A 95 18.04 -1.02 -2.70
C ARG A 95 17.70 0.23 -1.90
N LYS A 96 18.18 0.33 -0.66
CA LYS A 96 17.98 1.49 0.20
C LYS A 96 18.48 2.75 -0.51
N ASP A 97 19.69 2.75 -1.05
CA ASP A 97 20.31 3.87 -1.77
C ASP A 97 19.60 4.22 -3.08
N LYS A 98 19.11 3.22 -3.84
CA LYS A 98 18.24 3.45 -5.01
C LYS A 98 16.97 4.23 -4.66
N TYR A 99 16.45 4.05 -3.45
CA TYR A 99 15.28 4.78 -2.93
C TYR A 99 15.64 5.96 -2.03
N LYS A 100 16.92 6.10 -1.66
CA LYS A 100 17.48 7.22 -0.90
C LYS A 100 17.90 8.28 -1.90
N LYS A 101 16.92 8.92 -2.55
CA LYS A 101 17.18 10.25 -3.08
C LYS A 101 17.67 11.09 -1.90
N GLN A 102 18.83 11.74 -2.00
CA GLN A 102 19.20 12.79 -1.06
C GLN A 102 18.13 13.87 -1.21
N GLU A 103 17.14 13.83 -0.32
CA GLU A 103 16.13 14.86 -0.21
C GLU A 103 16.87 16.10 0.33
N ILE A 104 17.09 17.06 -0.55
CA ILE A 104 17.61 18.37 -0.18
C ILE A 104 16.54 19.01 0.69
N SER A 105 16.94 19.54 1.86
CA SER A 105 16.01 20.27 2.71
C SER A 105 15.34 21.38 1.91
N ILE A 106 14.02 21.52 2.02
CA ILE A 106 13.29 22.58 1.33
C ILE A 106 13.74 23.97 1.81
N ASP A 107 14.28 24.04 3.03
CA ASP A 107 14.82 25.23 3.67
C ASP A 107 16.28 25.51 3.29
N ALA A 108 16.88 24.73 2.37
CA ALA A 108 18.24 24.96 1.95
C ALA A 108 18.36 26.32 1.22
N PRO A 109 19.31 27.18 1.60
CA PRO A 109 19.46 28.50 1.00
C PRO A 109 19.94 28.39 -0.45
N LEU A 110 19.43 29.27 -1.30
CA LEU A 110 19.86 29.37 -2.69
C LEU A 110 21.18 30.12 -2.77
N CYS A 111 22.08 29.63 -3.61
CA CYS A 111 23.43 30.18 -3.75
C CYS A 111 23.39 31.69 -4.06
N GLY A 112 23.95 32.50 -3.16
CA GLY A 112 24.07 33.95 -3.33
C GLY A 112 22.86 34.77 -2.86
N LYS A 113 21.84 34.15 -2.25
CA LYS A 113 20.69 34.85 -1.65
C LYS A 113 20.26 34.15 -0.36
N ASP A 114 20.86 34.56 0.77
CA ASP A 114 20.61 33.95 2.09
C ASP A 114 19.15 34.00 2.55
N ALA A 115 18.34 34.89 1.98
CA ALA A 115 16.92 35.06 2.32
C ALA A 115 15.96 34.20 1.49
N LEU A 116 16.43 33.48 0.46
CA LEU A 116 15.58 32.65 -0.40
C LEU A 116 16.00 31.19 -0.30
N THR A 117 15.02 30.34 -0.02
CA THR A 117 15.19 28.90 0.15
C THR A 117 14.69 28.14 -1.08
N LEU A 118 14.97 26.83 -1.16
CA LEU A 118 14.39 25.97 -2.18
C LEU A 118 12.84 26.01 -2.17
N HIS A 119 12.21 26.25 -1.02
CA HIS A 119 10.75 26.41 -0.88
C HIS A 119 10.20 27.54 -1.75
N ASP A 120 10.94 28.65 -1.85
CA ASP A 120 10.48 29.87 -2.50
C ASP A 120 10.56 29.78 -4.03
N VAL A 121 11.31 28.81 -4.56
CA VAL A 121 11.57 28.64 -6.01
C VAL A 121 10.96 27.37 -6.59
N LEU A 122 10.67 26.38 -5.75
CA LEU A 122 9.94 25.19 -6.18
C LEU A 122 8.46 25.51 -6.34
N TYR A 123 8.05 25.76 -7.58
CA TYR A 123 6.64 25.86 -7.93
C TYR A 123 5.93 24.51 -7.80
N ASP A 124 4.71 24.54 -7.28
CA ASP A 124 3.89 23.34 -7.15
C ASP A 124 3.56 22.79 -8.55
N SER A 125 4.13 21.64 -8.90
CA SER A 125 3.90 20.97 -10.19
C SER A 125 2.63 20.12 -10.19
N LYS A 126 2.04 19.89 -9.01
CA LYS A 126 0.72 19.29 -8.85
C LYS A 126 -0.18 20.35 -8.25
N SER A 127 -1.32 20.62 -8.84
CA SER A 127 -2.18 21.67 -8.30
C SER A 127 -2.89 21.15 -7.05
N TYR A 128 -2.28 21.29 -5.87
CA TYR A 128 -2.98 21.08 -4.60
C TYR A 128 -3.84 22.29 -4.24
N VAL A 129 -4.51 22.84 -5.25
CA VAL A 129 -5.67 23.67 -4.97
C VAL A 129 -6.64 22.72 -4.27
N MET A 130 -7.26 23.16 -3.17
CA MET A 130 -8.51 22.54 -2.70
C MET A 130 -9.55 22.42 -3.84
N ASN A 131 -9.27 23.10 -4.95
CA ASN A 131 -9.93 22.98 -6.23
C ASN A 131 -9.41 21.92 -7.20
N GLU A 132 -8.50 20.98 -6.91
CA GLU A 132 -8.46 19.77 -7.76
C GLU A 132 -9.63 18.81 -7.41
N TYR A 133 -10.17 18.95 -6.21
CA TYR A 133 -11.44 18.35 -5.81
C TYR A 133 -12.67 19.23 -6.13
N SER A 134 -12.51 20.50 -6.57
CA SER A 134 -13.64 21.38 -6.94
C SER A 134 -13.59 22.01 -8.36
N ASN A 135 -12.44 22.10 -9.03
CA ASN A 135 -12.29 22.52 -10.43
C ASN A 135 -12.33 21.33 -11.40
N ASN A 136 -12.04 20.09 -10.96
CA ASN A 136 -12.38 18.88 -11.73
C ASN A 136 -13.74 18.29 -11.32
N TYR A 137 -14.31 18.77 -10.22
CA TYR A 137 -15.76 18.71 -9.97
C TYR A 137 -16.42 19.92 -10.65
N ASN A 138 -16.25 20.00 -11.96
CA ASN A 138 -17.40 20.41 -12.73
C ASN A 138 -18.40 19.25 -12.52
N GLU A 139 -19.39 19.40 -11.64
CA GLU A 139 -20.54 18.48 -11.56
C GLU A 139 -21.07 18.17 -12.98
N SER A 140 -21.02 19.17 -13.86
CA SER A 140 -21.36 19.05 -15.29
C SER A 140 -20.47 18.08 -16.08
N ASN A 141 -19.27 17.73 -15.61
CA ASN A 141 -18.33 16.86 -16.32
C ASN A 141 -18.47 15.39 -15.89
N ILE A 142 -18.71 15.11 -14.60
CA ILE A 142 -18.97 13.72 -14.14
C ILE A 142 -20.33 13.25 -14.64
N GLU A 143 -21.37 14.10 -14.57
CA GLU A 143 -22.70 13.77 -15.10
C GLU A 143 -22.68 13.60 -16.62
N LYS A 144 -21.92 14.44 -17.35
CA LYS A 144 -21.76 14.30 -18.80
C LYS A 144 -20.97 13.05 -19.16
N LEU A 145 -19.92 12.71 -18.41
CA LEU A 145 -19.16 11.47 -18.60
C LEU A 145 -20.02 10.25 -18.28
N SER A 146 -20.77 10.25 -17.18
CA SER A 146 -21.66 9.15 -16.82
C SER A 146 -22.77 8.98 -17.85
N LEU A 147 -23.35 10.07 -18.37
CA LEU A 147 -24.33 10.05 -19.45
C LEU A 147 -23.72 9.52 -20.76
N ASN A 148 -22.51 9.95 -21.13
CA ASN A 148 -21.82 9.44 -22.32
C ASN A 148 -21.54 7.94 -22.21
N MET A 149 -21.06 7.48 -21.06
CA MET A 149 -20.84 6.07 -20.78
C MET A 149 -22.16 5.30 -20.81
N PHE A 150 -23.22 5.84 -20.20
CA PHE A 150 -24.55 5.23 -20.16
C PHE A 150 -25.10 5.04 -21.57
N ASN A 151 -25.10 6.09 -22.39
CA ASN A 151 -25.57 6.05 -23.78
C ASN A 151 -24.77 5.07 -24.64
N TYR A 152 -23.44 5.03 -24.46
CA TYR A 152 -22.59 4.06 -25.15
C TYR A 152 -22.94 2.62 -24.74
N ILE A 153 -23.11 2.36 -23.43
CA ILE A 153 -23.42 1.03 -22.93
C ILE A 153 -24.81 0.57 -23.41
N GLU A 154 -25.84 1.41 -23.33
CA GLU A 154 -27.17 1.08 -23.83
C GLU A 154 -27.19 0.79 -25.34
N LYS A 155 -26.34 1.46 -26.11
CA LYS A 155 -26.27 1.26 -27.56
C LYS A 155 -25.55 -0.03 -27.95
N GLU A 156 -24.45 -0.35 -27.29
CA GLU A 156 -23.54 -1.42 -27.70
C GLU A 156 -23.81 -2.78 -27.03
N PHE A 157 -24.53 -2.79 -25.90
CA PHE A 157 -24.76 -4.00 -25.10
C PHE A 157 -26.25 -4.30 -24.93
N SER A 158 -26.56 -5.59 -24.75
CA SER A 158 -27.94 -6.02 -24.49
C SER A 158 -28.49 -5.43 -23.19
N ASP A 159 -29.80 -5.14 -23.14
CA ASP A 159 -30.49 -4.56 -21.98
C ASP A 159 -30.12 -5.26 -20.65
N ARG A 160 -30.04 -6.61 -20.66
CA ARG A 160 -29.62 -7.40 -19.50
C ARG A 160 -28.19 -7.08 -19.04
N ASP A 161 -27.25 -7.04 -19.97
CA ASP A 161 -25.83 -6.85 -19.68
C ASP A 161 -25.56 -5.40 -19.23
N SER A 162 -26.24 -4.44 -19.87
CA SER A 162 -26.23 -3.02 -19.52
C SER A 162 -26.75 -2.81 -18.09
N ILE A 163 -27.90 -3.39 -17.75
CA ILE A 163 -28.48 -3.32 -16.39
C ILE A 163 -27.55 -3.96 -15.36
N ALA A 164 -26.95 -5.12 -15.66
CA ALA A 164 -25.99 -5.74 -14.75
C ALA A 164 -24.81 -4.81 -14.42
N PHE A 165 -24.33 -4.06 -15.43
CA PHE A 165 -23.25 -3.10 -15.25
C PHE A 165 -23.69 -1.85 -14.48
N PHE A 166 -24.85 -1.29 -14.80
CA PHE A 166 -25.38 -0.11 -14.14
C PHE A 166 -25.66 -0.38 -12.66
N ILE A 167 -26.28 -1.52 -12.32
CA ILE A 167 -26.51 -1.91 -10.93
C ILE A 167 -25.19 -2.13 -10.19
N HIS A 168 -24.19 -2.75 -10.83
CA HIS A 168 -22.89 -2.94 -10.18
C HIS A 168 -22.22 -1.61 -9.78
N ASN A 169 -22.35 -0.59 -10.64
CA ASN A 169 -21.78 0.74 -10.46
C ASN A 169 -22.88 1.77 -10.13
N LEU A 170 -23.84 1.39 -9.27
CA LEU A 170 -25.08 2.13 -9.03
C LEU A 170 -24.85 3.60 -8.67
N GLU A 171 -23.86 3.92 -7.84
CA GLU A 171 -23.56 5.31 -7.45
C GLU A 171 -23.29 6.23 -8.66
N LEU A 172 -22.74 5.70 -9.76
CA LEU A 172 -22.47 6.49 -10.96
C LEU A 172 -23.71 6.70 -11.84
N PHE A 173 -24.67 5.76 -11.80
CA PHE A 173 -25.79 5.68 -12.74
C PHE A 173 -27.16 5.81 -12.05
N ILE A 174 -27.21 6.16 -10.77
CA ILE A 174 -28.44 6.13 -9.97
C ILE A 174 -29.57 6.97 -10.58
N ASN A 175 -29.22 8.11 -11.17
CA ASN A 175 -30.17 9.03 -11.81
C ASN A 175 -30.61 8.57 -13.22
N LEU A 176 -29.92 7.60 -13.82
CA LEU A 176 -30.12 7.17 -15.21
C LEU A 176 -30.76 5.78 -15.31
N ILE A 177 -30.55 4.92 -14.31
CA ILE A 177 -30.87 3.49 -14.36
C ILE A 177 -32.37 3.16 -14.25
N ILE A 178 -33.21 4.09 -13.78
CA ILE A 178 -34.64 3.85 -13.53
C ILE A 178 -35.37 3.42 -14.81
N GLN A 179 -35.18 4.16 -15.92
CA GLN A 179 -35.86 3.87 -17.18
C GLN A 179 -35.46 2.49 -17.78
N PRO A 180 -34.16 2.13 -17.85
CA PRO A 180 -33.74 0.79 -18.25
C PRO A 180 -34.36 -0.32 -17.40
N LEU A 181 -34.42 -0.14 -16.07
CA LEU A 181 -35.01 -1.12 -15.16
C LEU A 181 -36.50 -1.31 -15.42
N MET A 182 -37.25 -0.21 -15.53
CA MET A 182 -38.68 -0.25 -15.83
C MET A 182 -38.94 -0.97 -17.15
N LYS A 183 -38.18 -0.63 -18.20
CA LYS A 183 -38.30 -1.25 -19.52
C LYS A 183 -37.99 -2.75 -19.51
N TYR A 184 -36.89 -3.16 -18.88
CA TYR A 184 -36.44 -4.56 -18.92
C TYR A 184 -37.33 -5.49 -18.09
N PHE A 185 -37.75 -5.06 -16.91
CA PHE A 185 -38.61 -5.86 -16.04
C PHE A 185 -40.10 -5.66 -16.30
N ASN A 186 -40.47 -4.67 -17.12
CA ASN A 186 -41.85 -4.25 -17.35
C ASN A 186 -42.57 -3.92 -16.03
N ILE A 187 -41.94 -3.09 -15.21
CA ILE A 187 -42.38 -2.71 -13.86
C ILE A 187 -42.64 -1.21 -13.77
N ASN A 188 -43.37 -0.80 -12.74
CA ASN A 188 -43.62 0.60 -12.47
C ASN A 188 -42.40 1.29 -11.79
N TYR A 189 -42.48 2.61 -11.64
CA TYR A 189 -41.43 3.42 -11.03
C TYR A 189 -41.13 3.00 -9.57
N GLU A 190 -42.15 2.73 -8.77
CA GLU A 190 -42.00 2.39 -7.35
C GLU A 190 -41.27 1.05 -7.16
N GLU A 191 -41.59 0.07 -7.99
CA GLU A 191 -40.94 -1.24 -8.03
C GLU A 191 -39.48 -1.12 -8.47
N ALA A 192 -39.20 -0.32 -9.51
CA ALA A 192 -37.84 -0.05 -9.95
C ALA A 192 -37.01 0.66 -8.86
N TYR A 193 -37.61 1.66 -8.20
CA TYR A 193 -36.98 2.37 -7.08
C TYR A 193 -36.72 1.44 -5.89
N SER A 194 -37.64 0.52 -5.59
CA SER A 194 -37.45 -0.50 -4.55
C SER A 194 -36.23 -1.41 -4.82
N ILE A 195 -36.01 -1.78 -6.09
CA ILE A 195 -34.83 -2.56 -6.49
C ILE A 195 -33.54 -1.75 -6.26
N ILE A 196 -33.53 -0.46 -6.63
CA ILE A 196 -32.41 0.45 -6.42
C ILE A 196 -32.09 0.55 -4.92
N GLU A 197 -33.09 0.79 -4.07
CA GLU A 197 -32.89 0.91 -2.62
C GLU A 197 -32.38 -0.39 -1.99
N LYS A 198 -32.89 -1.55 -2.41
CA LYS A 198 -32.36 -2.86 -1.99
C LYS A 198 -30.90 -3.03 -2.42
N ALA A 199 -30.54 -2.59 -3.62
CA ALA A 199 -29.17 -2.61 -4.11
C ALA A 199 -28.26 -1.67 -3.30
N ARG A 200 -28.71 -0.45 -2.98
CA ARG A 200 -27.98 0.51 -2.12
C ARG A 200 -27.73 -0.05 -0.72
N ALA A 201 -28.74 -0.73 -0.16
CA ALA A 201 -28.63 -1.34 1.16
C ALA A 201 -27.48 -2.36 1.27
N THR A 202 -27.09 -3.01 0.16
CA THR A 202 -26.02 -4.02 0.14
C THR A 202 -24.63 -3.47 0.48
N TYR A 203 -24.41 -2.16 0.33
CA TYR A 203 -23.11 -1.52 0.58
C TYR A 203 -23.14 -0.48 1.70
N ILE A 204 -24.23 -0.34 2.47
CA ILE A 204 -24.31 0.52 3.67
C ILE A 204 -23.17 0.20 4.66
N LYS A 205 -22.85 -1.08 4.85
CA LYS A 205 -21.73 -1.50 5.71
C LYS A 205 -20.39 -0.93 5.24
N LYS A 206 -20.19 -0.80 3.93
CA LYS A 206 -18.97 -0.21 3.33
C LYS A 206 -18.94 1.31 3.54
N TYR A 207 -20.07 2.00 3.44
CA TYR A 207 -20.15 3.43 3.80
C TYR A 207 -19.79 3.67 5.27
N ASN A 208 -20.34 2.86 6.18
CA ASN A 208 -19.99 2.94 7.59
C ASN A 208 -18.50 2.69 7.84
N GLU A 209 -17.87 1.82 7.05
CA GLU A 209 -16.43 1.60 7.11
C GLU A 209 -15.64 2.80 6.59
N ILE A 210 -16.06 3.42 5.48
CA ILE A 210 -15.46 4.66 4.95
C ILE A 210 -15.50 5.76 6.00
N ILE A 211 -16.67 6.03 6.60
CA ILE A 211 -16.84 7.03 7.65
C ILE A 211 -15.89 6.74 8.82
N LYS A 212 -15.83 5.49 9.29
CA LYS A 212 -14.90 5.09 10.37
C LYS A 212 -13.44 5.32 10.01
N GLN A 213 -13.03 5.13 8.75
CA GLN A 213 -11.65 5.42 8.32
C GLN A 213 -11.41 6.93 8.23
N GLN A 214 -12.37 7.70 7.74
CA GLN A 214 -12.31 9.17 7.71
C GLN A 214 -12.16 9.76 9.12
N ASP A 215 -12.95 9.29 10.08
CA ASP A 215 -12.84 9.71 11.49
C ASP A 215 -11.46 9.40 12.08
N LYS A 216 -10.89 8.23 11.78
CA LYS A 216 -9.54 7.87 12.22
C LYS A 216 -8.48 8.79 11.61
N ILE A 217 -8.63 9.17 10.35
CA ILE A 217 -7.74 10.12 9.67
C ILE A 217 -7.87 11.52 10.31
N ALA A 218 -9.10 11.98 10.57
CA ALA A 218 -9.36 13.26 11.22
C ALA A 218 -8.72 13.33 12.62
N LYS A 219 -8.87 12.28 13.43
CA LYS A 219 -8.23 12.17 14.75
C LYS A 219 -6.70 12.23 14.67
N ILE A 220 -6.09 11.56 13.69
CA ILE A 220 -4.64 11.65 13.48
C ILE A 220 -4.23 13.05 13.04
N ASN A 221 -4.98 13.69 12.14
CA ASN A 221 -4.67 15.06 11.71
C ASN A 221 -4.70 16.04 12.89
N ALA A 222 -5.71 15.95 13.75
CA ALA A 222 -5.80 16.76 14.97
C ALA A 222 -4.59 16.51 15.90
N GLN A 223 -4.16 15.26 16.06
CA GLN A 223 -2.99 14.93 16.86
C GLN A 223 -1.68 15.47 16.24
N ILE A 224 -1.54 15.40 14.91
CA ILE A 224 -0.39 15.97 14.20
C ILE A 224 -0.34 17.48 14.41
N GLU A 225 -1.47 18.17 14.30
CA GLU A 225 -1.56 19.61 14.48
C GLU A 225 -1.14 20.03 15.91
N ILE A 226 -1.62 19.32 16.93
CA ILE A 226 -1.24 19.55 18.34
C ILE A 226 0.26 19.32 18.55
N ASN A 227 0.81 18.25 18.00
CA ASN A 227 2.22 17.90 18.17
C ASN A 227 3.13 18.88 17.41
N ASN A 228 2.73 19.33 16.22
CA ASN A 228 3.44 20.36 15.46
C ASN A 228 3.48 21.69 16.22
N LYS A 229 2.36 22.10 16.85
CA LYS A 229 2.30 23.28 17.74
C LYS A 229 3.25 23.17 18.94
N ARG A 230 3.65 21.95 19.33
CA ARG A 230 4.59 21.65 20.42
C ARG A 230 6.01 21.37 19.94
N GLY A 231 6.31 21.48 18.65
CA GLY A 231 7.63 21.19 18.07
C GLY A 231 8.02 19.70 18.09
N LEU A 232 7.04 18.79 18.23
CA LEU A 232 7.28 17.34 18.29
C LEU A 232 7.26 16.71 16.90
N PHE A 233 8.19 15.79 16.61
CA PHE A 233 8.22 15.05 15.36
C PHE A 233 6.99 14.11 15.21
N THR A 234 6.32 14.17 14.06
CA THR A 234 5.05 13.45 13.79
C THR A 234 5.16 12.35 12.73
N VAL A 235 6.38 11.94 12.36
CA VAL A 235 6.65 10.97 11.27
C VAL A 235 5.88 9.65 11.44
N HIS A 236 5.82 9.10 12.66
CA HIS A 236 5.02 7.89 12.94
C HIS A 236 3.52 8.09 12.71
N LEU A 237 2.98 9.27 13.06
CA LEU A 237 1.56 9.61 12.84
C LEU A 237 1.26 9.80 11.36
N ALA A 238 2.17 10.41 10.60
CA ALA A 238 2.06 10.56 9.15
C ALA A 238 2.03 9.18 8.44
N SER A 239 2.90 8.25 8.86
CA SER A 239 2.89 6.86 8.36
C SER A 239 1.56 6.17 8.67
N LYS A 240 1.04 6.32 9.89
CA LYS A 240 -0.24 5.75 10.32
C LYS A 240 -1.43 6.33 9.54
N LYS A 241 -1.43 7.64 9.27
CA LYS A 241 -2.40 8.31 8.38
C LYS A 241 -2.38 7.70 6.98
N GLN A 242 -1.19 7.51 6.41
CA GLN A 242 -1.06 6.95 5.06
C GLN A 242 -1.61 5.53 4.97
N ASN A 243 -1.45 4.72 6.02
CA ASN A 243 -2.06 3.39 6.08
C ASN A 243 -3.59 3.44 6.11
N TYR A 244 -4.20 4.40 6.80
CA TYR A 244 -5.66 4.58 6.77
C TYR A 244 -6.16 5.10 5.43
N ILE A 245 -5.43 6.00 4.79
CA ILE A 245 -5.73 6.46 3.42
C ILE A 245 -5.68 5.29 2.43
N LYS A 246 -4.66 4.42 2.51
CA LYS A 246 -4.59 3.19 1.69
C LYS A 246 -5.79 2.27 1.92
N LYS A 247 -6.21 2.09 3.18
CA LYS A 247 -7.41 1.30 3.51
C LYS A 247 -8.67 1.94 2.93
N LEU A 248 -8.83 3.26 3.05
CA LEU A 248 -9.96 3.99 2.49
C LEU A 248 -10.05 3.82 0.97
N HIS A 249 -8.93 3.97 0.25
CA HIS A 249 -8.90 3.77 -1.22
C HIS A 249 -9.15 2.32 -1.64
N SER A 250 -8.95 1.34 -0.76
CA SER A 250 -9.23 -0.07 -1.07
C SER A 250 -10.72 -0.40 -1.03
N ILE A 251 -11.54 0.41 -0.35
CA ILE A 251 -12.98 0.19 -0.23
C ILE A 251 -13.66 0.60 -1.53
N LYS A 252 -14.25 -0.38 -2.24
CA LYS A 252 -15.02 -0.15 -3.47
C LYS A 252 -16.52 -0.25 -3.20
N ILE A 253 -17.23 0.86 -3.46
CA ILE A 253 -18.69 0.97 -3.30
C ILE A 253 -19.37 0.43 -4.56
N ASN A 254 -19.47 -0.89 -4.61
CA ASN A 254 -20.12 -1.59 -5.70
C ASN A 254 -21.12 -2.59 -5.13
N VAL A 255 -22.23 -2.79 -5.86
CA VAL A 255 -23.22 -3.81 -5.54
C VAL A 255 -22.59 -5.20 -5.75
N PRO A 256 -22.71 -6.12 -4.78
CA PRO A 256 -22.18 -7.47 -4.89
C PRO A 256 -22.73 -8.24 -6.10
N TYR A 257 -21.89 -9.06 -6.73
CA TYR A 257 -22.29 -9.89 -7.87
C TYR A 257 -23.44 -10.83 -7.53
N GLU A 258 -23.49 -11.33 -6.29
CA GLU A 258 -24.55 -12.22 -5.82
C GLU A 258 -25.94 -11.58 -5.90
N PHE A 259 -26.05 -10.28 -5.59
CA PHE A 259 -27.30 -9.55 -5.68
C PHE A 259 -27.77 -9.45 -7.14
N ILE A 260 -26.85 -9.08 -8.04
CA ILE A 260 -27.13 -8.91 -9.47
C ILE A 260 -27.49 -10.26 -10.12
N ALA A 261 -26.75 -11.31 -9.76
CA ALA A 261 -26.99 -12.67 -10.22
C ALA A 261 -28.40 -13.14 -9.86
N LYS A 262 -28.83 -12.92 -8.61
CA LYS A 262 -30.19 -13.23 -8.14
C LYS A 262 -31.24 -12.40 -8.88
N LEU A 263 -31.01 -11.09 -9.05
CA LEU A 263 -31.97 -10.19 -9.69
C LEU A 263 -32.20 -10.52 -11.17
N LEU A 264 -31.14 -10.84 -11.92
CA LEU A 264 -31.21 -11.13 -13.35
C LEU A 264 -31.36 -12.63 -13.67
N ASN A 265 -31.45 -13.48 -12.66
CA ASN A 265 -31.47 -14.94 -12.77
C ASN A 265 -30.32 -15.50 -13.63
N ILE A 266 -29.09 -15.07 -13.32
CA ILE A 266 -27.84 -15.50 -13.97
C ILE A 266 -26.80 -15.94 -12.94
N THR A 267 -25.70 -16.53 -13.39
CA THR A 267 -24.61 -16.94 -12.48
C THR A 267 -23.68 -15.78 -12.11
N ASN A 268 -23.05 -15.83 -10.93
CA ASN A 268 -22.01 -14.87 -10.52
C ASN A 268 -20.86 -14.76 -11.55
N ASN A 269 -20.51 -15.87 -12.20
CA ASN A 269 -19.50 -15.90 -13.25
C ASN A 269 -19.96 -15.14 -14.50
N ALA A 270 -21.25 -15.23 -14.85
CA ALA A 270 -21.81 -14.44 -15.95
C ALA A 270 -21.74 -12.94 -15.64
N VAL A 271 -22.13 -12.52 -14.43
CA VAL A 271 -22.03 -11.11 -13.98
C VAL A 271 -20.59 -10.60 -14.09
N THR A 272 -19.62 -11.40 -13.63
CA THR A 272 -18.20 -11.04 -13.70
C THR A 272 -17.72 -10.85 -15.15
N LYS A 273 -18.10 -11.78 -16.05
CA LYS A 273 -17.77 -11.69 -17.48
C LYS A 273 -18.38 -10.45 -18.13
N ILE A 274 -19.65 -10.17 -17.86
CA ILE A 274 -20.36 -8.98 -18.36
C ILE A 274 -19.61 -7.71 -17.95
N ILE A 275 -19.30 -7.58 -16.66
CA ILE A 275 -18.63 -6.38 -16.12
C ILE A 275 -17.24 -6.19 -16.73
N ASN A 276 -16.46 -7.26 -16.86
CA ASN A 276 -15.13 -7.17 -17.45
C ASN A 276 -15.18 -6.85 -18.94
N LYS A 277 -16.14 -7.42 -19.67
CA LYS A 277 -16.36 -7.13 -21.10
C LYS A 277 -16.69 -5.65 -21.32
N ILE A 278 -17.66 -5.11 -20.57
CA ILE A 278 -18.05 -3.71 -20.67
C ILE A 278 -16.90 -2.78 -20.26
N LYS A 279 -16.16 -3.10 -19.20
CA LYS A 279 -14.96 -2.33 -18.79
C LYS A 279 -13.89 -2.28 -19.87
N ALA A 280 -13.61 -3.41 -20.53
CA ALA A 280 -12.63 -3.46 -21.61
C ALA A 280 -13.06 -2.57 -22.78
N SER A 281 -14.33 -2.67 -23.19
CA SER A 281 -14.91 -1.86 -24.28
C SER A 281 -14.89 -0.37 -23.98
N LEU A 282 -15.26 0.03 -22.75
CA LEU A 282 -15.19 1.43 -22.31
C LEU A 282 -13.75 1.94 -22.33
N LYS A 283 -12.79 1.13 -21.87
CA LYS A 283 -11.38 1.51 -21.87
C LYS A 283 -10.87 1.74 -23.29
N GLU A 284 -11.22 0.88 -24.24
CA GLU A 284 -10.85 1.05 -25.66
C GLU A 284 -11.51 2.29 -26.26
N HIS A 285 -12.80 2.50 -26.01
CA HIS A 285 -13.55 3.62 -26.56
C HIS A 285 -13.07 4.98 -26.03
N PHE A 286 -12.80 5.08 -24.72
CA PHE A 286 -12.42 6.33 -24.08
C PHE A 286 -10.91 6.58 -23.97
N ASN A 287 -10.05 5.57 -24.16
CA ASN A 287 -8.60 5.81 -24.32
C ASN A 287 -8.26 6.38 -25.70
N ASN A 288 -9.08 6.14 -26.73
CA ASN A 288 -8.88 6.73 -28.05
C ASN A 288 -9.34 8.20 -28.14
N LEU A 289 -9.84 8.78 -27.03
CA LEU A 289 -10.25 10.19 -26.93
C LEU A 289 -9.14 11.10 -26.37
N SER A 290 -7.97 10.57 -26.00
CA SER A 290 -6.81 11.37 -25.56
C SER A 290 -5.89 11.84 -26.69
N ASP A 291 -6.26 11.61 -27.96
CA ASP A 291 -5.56 12.10 -29.16
C ASP A 291 -6.37 13.17 -29.95
N LEU A 292 -7.25 13.92 -29.26
CA LEU A 292 -7.93 15.13 -29.73
C LEU A 292 -7.75 16.27 -28.72
#